data_AF-A0A821SWC4-F1
#
_entry.id   AF-A0A821SWC4-F1
#
_cell.length_a   1.000
_cell.length_b   1.000
_cell.length_c   1.000
_cell.angle_alpha   90.00
_cell.angle_beta   90.00
_cell.angle_gamma   90.00
#
_symmetry.space_group_name_H-M   'P 1'
#
loop_
_entity.id
_entity.type
_entity.pdbx_description
1 polymer ?
#
loop_
_entity_poly.entity_id
_entity_poly.type
_entity_poly.pdbx_seq_one_letter_code
_entity_poly.pdbx_strand_id
1 'polypeptide(L)'
;LSTAYNNDDDIKKYCRKLMALPLIPEAIIEDTYDELIATITSTLKDSLKDLSQYFREQWLNKVPISQWCVHGLNIRTNNNAEGDIFLVFNSEIYFL
;
A
#
# COMPACT_ATOMS: atom_id res chain seq x y z
N LEU A 1 -24.33 11.98 -7.99
CA LEU A 1 -23.98 11.57 -6.61
C LEU A 1 -23.01 10.39 -6.57
N SER A 2 -23.13 9.36 -7.42
CA SER A 2 -22.26 8.17 -7.38
C SER A 2 -20.75 8.42 -7.65
N THR A 3 -20.39 9.36 -8.51
CA THR A 3 -18.98 9.55 -8.91
C THR A 3 -18.07 10.03 -7.79
N ALA A 4 -18.53 10.95 -6.94
CA ALA A 4 -17.73 11.46 -5.82
C ALA A 4 -17.51 10.40 -4.73
N TYR A 5 -18.55 9.62 -4.40
CA TYR A 5 -18.43 8.51 -3.46
C TYR A 5 -17.48 7.41 -3.95
N ASN A 6 -17.52 7.08 -5.25
CA ASN A 6 -16.60 6.10 -5.84
C ASN A 6 -15.14 6.59 -5.78
N ASN A 7 -14.91 7.87 -6.05
CA ASN A 7 -13.57 8.46 -5.99
C ASN A 7 -12.96 8.37 -4.58
N ASP A 8 -13.74 8.62 -3.53
CA ASP A 8 -13.27 8.52 -2.14
C ASP A 8 -12.87 7.08 -1.77
N ASP A 9 -13.63 6.09 -2.24
CA ASP A 9 -13.33 4.69 -1.96
C ASP A 9 -12.10 4.20 -2.73
N ASP A 10 -11.89 4.67 -3.95
CA ASP A 10 -10.70 4.37 -4.73
C ASP A 10 -9.45 5.03 -4.12
N ILE A 11 -9.56 6.25 -3.60
CA ILE A 11 -8.48 6.91 -2.83
C ILE A 11 -8.15 6.09 -1.58
N LYS A 12 -9.15 5.66 -0.80
CA LYS A 12 -8.91 4.84 0.40
C LYS A 12 -8.24 3.51 0.04
N LYS A 13 -8.68 2.85 -1.04
CA LYS A 13 -8.06 1.60 -1.53
C LYS A 13 -6.60 1.83 -1.93
N TYR A 14 -6.33 2.91 -2.67
CA TYR A 14 -4.98 3.29 -3.05
C TYR A 14 -4.07 3.49 -1.83
N CYS A 15 -4.51 4.30 -0.86
CA CYS A 15 -3.74 4.53 0.37
C CYS A 15 -3.48 3.24 1.15
N ARG A 16 -4.47 2.33 1.24
CA ARG A 16 -4.29 1.02 1.87
C ARG A 16 -3.25 0.17 1.14
N LYS A 17 -3.28 0.12 -0.20
CA LYS A 17 -2.29 -0.61 -1.00
C LYS A 17 -0.88 -0.03 -0.80
N LEU A 18 -0.75 1.29 -0.80
CA LEU A 18 0.52 1.97 -0.55
C LEU A 18 1.08 1.65 0.84
N MET A 19 0.24 1.68 1.88
CA MET A 19 0.62 1.32 3.26
C MET A 19 0.88 -0.17 3.45
N ALA A 20 0.44 -1.03 2.52
CA ALA A 20 0.67 -2.47 2.57
C ALA A 20 1.97 -2.90 1.89
N LEU A 21 2.67 -2.01 1.16
CA LEU A 21 3.98 -2.31 0.55
C LEU A 21 5.03 -2.89 1.53
N PRO A 22 5.13 -2.43 2.79
CA PRO A 22 6.07 -3.04 3.74
C PRO A 22 5.77 -4.52 4.07
N LEU A 23 4.56 -4.99 3.75
CA LEU A 23 4.05 -6.32 4.12
C LEU A 23 4.30 -7.37 3.04
N ILE A 24 4.80 -6.98 1.85
CA ILE A 24 5.12 -7.88 0.73
C ILE A 24 6.64 -8.09 0.60
N PRO A 25 7.10 -9.14 -0.10
CA PRO A 25 8.53 -9.38 -0.26
C PRO A 25 9.29 -8.18 -0.81
N GLU A 26 10.44 -7.85 -0.20
CA GLU A 26 11.28 -6.69 -0.58
C GLU A 26 11.58 -6.65 -2.09
N ALA A 27 11.84 -7.82 -2.68
CA ALA A 27 12.19 -7.95 -4.09
C ALA A 27 11.10 -7.46 -5.07
N ILE A 28 9.84 -7.35 -4.64
CA ILE A 28 8.72 -6.95 -5.51
C ILE A 28 8.11 -5.59 -5.14
N ILE A 29 8.65 -4.90 -4.13
CA ILE A 29 8.06 -3.66 -3.61
C ILE A 29 8.09 -2.54 -4.65
N GLU A 30 9.21 -2.33 -5.34
CA GLU A 30 9.34 -1.29 -6.36
C GLU A 30 8.43 -1.57 -7.56
N ASP A 31 8.42 -2.80 -8.06
CA ASP A 31 7.55 -3.22 -9.16
C ASP A 31 6.06 -3.04 -8.81
N THR A 32 5.67 -3.42 -7.59
CA THR A 32 4.29 -3.27 -7.10
C THR A 32 3.91 -1.80 -6.97
N TYR A 33 4.83 -0.94 -6.52
CA TYR A 33 4.60 0.50 -6.47
C TYR A 33 4.38 1.07 -7.87
N ASP A 34 5.21 0.68 -8.85
CA ASP A 34 5.09 1.16 -10.23
C ASP A 34 3.78 0.73 -10.89
N GLU A 35 3.35 -0.52 -10.68
CA GLU A 35 2.04 -1.02 -11.11
C GLU A 35 0.89 -0.27 -10.44
N LEU A 36 1.02 0.02 -9.14
CA LEU A 36 0.03 0.76 -8.39
C LEU A 36 -0.17 2.18 -8.96
N ILE A 37 0.89 2.85 -9.40
CA ILE A 37 0.81 4.15 -10.07
C ILE A 37 0.21 4.04 -11.47
N ALA A 38 0.56 3.00 -12.22
CA ALA A 38 0.07 2.78 -13.58
C ALA A 38 -1.44 2.50 -13.63
N THR A 39 -2.00 1.90 -12.58
CA THR A 39 -3.41 1.52 -12.49
C THR A 39 -4.35 2.65 -12.03
N ILE A 40 -3.81 3.80 -11.62
CA ILE A 40 -4.63 4.95 -11.20
C ILE A 40 -5.30 5.60 -12.42
N THR A 41 -6.61 5.86 -12.31
CA THR A 41 -7.35 6.61 -13.33
C THR A 41 -6.85 8.06 -13.44
N SER A 42 -6.97 8.66 -14.62
CA SER A 42 -6.51 10.04 -14.86
C SER A 42 -7.13 11.06 -13.89
N THR A 43 -8.36 10.85 -13.46
CA THR A 43 -9.08 11.71 -12.51
C THR A 43 -8.50 11.65 -11.08
N LEU A 44 -8.07 10.47 -10.64
CA LEU A 44 -7.50 10.28 -9.30
C LEU A 44 -6.01 10.63 -9.25
N LYS A 45 -5.34 10.58 -10.41
CA LYS A 45 -3.91 10.83 -10.54
C LYS A 45 -3.52 12.22 -10.03
N ASP A 46 -4.33 13.24 -10.30
CA ASP A 46 -4.04 14.61 -9.84
C ASP A 46 -4.13 14.73 -8.30
N SER A 47 -5.12 14.08 -7.68
CA SER A 47 -5.30 14.11 -6.22
C SER A 47 -4.24 13.29 -5.47
N LEU A 48 -3.73 12.21 -6.08
CA LEU A 48 -2.76 11.30 -5.46
C LEU A 48 -1.30 11.57 -5.87
N LYS A 49 -1.07 12.51 -6.79
CA LYS A 49 0.25 12.80 -7.35
C LYS A 49 1.28 13.11 -6.26
N ASP A 50 0.98 14.06 -5.39
CA ASP A 50 1.92 14.53 -4.37
C ASP A 50 2.23 13.45 -3.34
N LEU A 51 1.21 12.67 -2.93
CA LEU A 51 1.39 11.53 -2.02
C LEU A 51 2.30 10.46 -2.63
N SER A 52 2.05 10.12 -3.89
CA SER A 52 2.82 9.14 -4.63
C SER A 52 4.28 9.60 -4.76
N GLN A 53 4.48 10.82 -5.23
CA GLN A 53 5.81 11.39 -5.37
C GLN A 53 6.56 11.41 -4.03
N TYR A 54 5.89 11.86 -2.97
CA TYR A 54 6.45 11.83 -1.61
C TYR A 54 6.88 10.42 -1.21
N PHE A 55 6.04 9.41 -1.44
CA PHE A 55 6.36 8.04 -1.06
C PHE A 55 7.60 7.53 -1.79
N ARG A 56 7.69 7.72 -3.11
CA ARG A 56 8.88 7.34 -3.88
C ARG A 56 10.13 8.06 -3.34
N GLU A 57 10.06 9.36 -3.14
CA GLU A 57 11.22 10.15 -2.74
C GLU A 57 11.70 9.80 -1.32
N GLN A 58 10.79 9.61 -0.36
CA GLN A 58 11.20 9.37 1.02
C GLN A 58 11.44 7.90 1.32
N TRP A 59 10.65 6.98 0.76
CA TRP A 59 10.67 5.58 1.16
C TRP A 59 11.37 4.66 0.17
N LEU A 60 11.27 4.91 -1.13
CA LEU A 60 11.97 4.09 -2.13
C LEU A 60 13.40 4.60 -2.37
N ASN A 61 13.59 5.92 -2.46
CA ASN A 61 14.88 6.49 -2.85
C ASN A 61 15.82 6.79 -1.67
N LYS A 62 15.29 7.26 -0.53
CA LYS A 62 16.12 7.76 0.59
C LYS A 62 16.40 6.71 1.66
N VAL A 63 15.50 5.74 1.85
CA VAL A 63 15.60 4.75 2.91
C VAL A 63 15.69 3.36 2.28
N PRO A 64 16.70 2.54 2.59
CA PRO A 64 16.77 1.17 2.09
C PRO A 64 15.52 0.38 2.47
N ILE A 65 14.95 -0.36 1.50
CA ILE A 65 13.69 -1.10 1.67
C ILE A 65 13.76 -2.06 2.87
N SER A 66 14.88 -2.76 3.03
CA SER A 66 15.17 -3.63 4.16
C SER A 66 15.02 -3.00 5.56
N GLN A 67 15.04 -1.66 5.69
CA GLN A 67 14.90 -0.97 6.98
C GLN A 67 13.44 -0.75 7.40
N TRP A 68 12.49 -0.82 6.47
CA TRP A 68 11.08 -0.57 6.74
C TRP A 68 10.17 -1.70 6.24
N CYS A 69 10.66 -2.59 5.38
CA CYS A 69 9.99 -3.82 5.02
C CYS A 69 9.91 -4.75 6.25
N VAL A 70 8.71 -5.20 6.55
CA VAL A 70 8.40 -6.09 7.69
C VAL A 70 7.94 -7.47 7.24
N HIS A 71 7.95 -7.73 5.94
CA HIS A 71 7.58 -9.02 5.38
C HIS A 71 8.49 -10.14 5.91
N GLY A 72 7.87 -11.22 6.41
CA GLY A 72 8.60 -12.37 6.96
C GLY A 72 9.34 -12.10 8.27
N LEU A 73 9.32 -10.86 8.78
CA LEU A 73 9.80 -10.57 10.12
C LEU A 73 8.78 -11.08 11.13
N ASN A 74 9.24 -11.83 12.12
CA ASN A 74 8.43 -12.28 13.25
C ASN A 74 8.21 -11.08 14.20
N ILE A 75 7.46 -10.06 13.76
CA ILE A 75 7.27 -8.85 14.54
C ILE A 75 6.08 -9.03 15.47
N ARG A 76 6.36 -9.18 16.77
CA ARG A 76 5.49 -8.61 17.81
C ARG A 76 5.58 -7.10 17.65
N THR A 77 4.73 -6.53 16.81
CA THR A 77 4.51 -5.08 16.79
C THR A 77 4.22 -4.66 18.23
N ASN A 78 4.78 -3.55 18.69
CA ASN A 78 4.42 -2.94 19.99
C ASN A 78 2.90 -2.63 20.12
N ASN A 79 2.10 -2.84 19.06
CA ASN A 79 0.67 -3.00 19.19
C ASN A 79 0.31 -4.35 19.84
N ASN A 80 0.45 -4.44 21.17
CA ASN A 80 -0.28 -5.43 21.98
C ASN A 80 -1.76 -5.00 22.21
N ALA A 81 -2.27 -4.02 21.45
CA ALA A 81 -3.59 -3.45 21.66
C ALA A 81 -4.53 -3.47 20.44
N GLU A 82 -4.07 -3.86 19.24
CA GLU A 82 -4.95 -3.90 18.07
C GLU A 82 -4.79 -5.24 17.36
N GLY A 83 -5.67 -6.18 17.73
CA GLY A 83 -5.97 -7.33 16.89
C GLY A 83 -6.49 -6.89 15.52
N ASP A 84 -6.43 -7.82 14.57
CA ASP A 84 -7.07 -7.77 13.24
C ASP A 84 -6.28 -7.18 12.05
N ILE A 85 -4.95 -7.27 12.04
CA ILE A 85 -4.22 -7.35 10.74
C ILE A 85 -4.52 -8.68 10.01
N PHE A 86 -4.96 -9.72 10.72
CA PHE A 86 -5.28 -11.02 10.13
C PHE A 86 -6.56 -11.01 9.27
N LEU A 87 -7.46 -10.05 9.45
CA LEU A 87 -8.72 -9.97 8.70
C LEU A 87 -8.59 -9.21 7.37
N VAL A 88 -7.58 -8.36 7.20
CA VAL A 88 -7.38 -7.60 5.95
C VAL A 88 -6.79 -8.47 4.83
N PHE A 89 -6.12 -9.57 5.17
CA PHE A 89 -5.45 -10.45 4.20
C PHE A 89 -6.16 -11.78 3.93
N ASN A 90 -7.23 -12.12 4.65
CA ASN A 90 -7.87 -13.44 4.57
C ASN A 90 -9.15 -13.52 3.74
N SER A 91 -9.56 -12.48 3.00
CA SER A 91 -10.80 -12.58 2.23
C SER A 91 -10.67 -12.97 0.75
N GLU A 92 -9.51 -12.93 0.08
CA GLU A 92 -9.48 -13.25 -1.37
C GLU A 92 -8.19 -13.84 -1.95
N ILE A 93 -7.57 -14.88 -1.35
CA ILE A 93 -6.68 -15.77 -2.14
C ILE A 93 -6.82 -17.21 -1.64
N TYR A 94 -7.88 -17.92 -2.06
CA TYR A 94 -7.89 -19.39 -2.21
C TYR A 94 -8.99 -19.80 -3.19
N PHE A 95 -8.66 -19.94 -4.47
CA PHE A 95 -9.28 -20.95 -5.35
C PHE A 95 -8.27 -21.36 -6.42
N LEU A 96 -7.50 -22.41 -6.07
CA LEU A 96 -7.00 -23.54 -6.87
C LEU A 96 -5.70 -24.09 -6.28
#